data_AF-A0A8T9T0K9-F1
#
_entry.id   AF-A0A8T9T0K9-F1
#
_cell.length_a   1.000
_cell.length_b   1.000
_cell.length_c   1.000
_cell.angle_alpha   90.00
_cell.angle_beta   90.00
_cell.angle_gamma   90.00
#
_symmetry.space_group_name_H-M   'P 1'
#
loop_
_entity.id
_entity.type
_entity.pdbx_description
1 polymer ?
#
loop_
_entity_poly.entity_id
_entity_poly.type
_entity_poly.pdbx_seq_one_letter_code
_entity_poly.pdbx_strand_id
1 'polypeptide(L)'
;MQPTVSNNSPGAASYATLKYKSLTKARVYFATPAPGTPGQCDYYSFDTSGRYEVQDPRDYGLRGLVKMIDKMGAKVARAIIYDNQAPGRPEIMRKERGSWNG
;
A
#
# COMPACT_ATOMS: atom_id res chain seq x y z
N MET A 1 -40.77 -20.71 -0.64
CA MET A 1 -39.80 -19.87 -1.38
C MET A 1 -38.90 -19.21 -0.36
N GLN A 2 -37.66 -19.66 -0.21
CA GLN A 2 -36.68 -19.05 0.69
C GLN A 2 -35.89 -17.98 -0.09
N PRO A 3 -35.66 -16.78 0.46
CA PRO A 3 -34.75 -15.83 -0.17
C PRO A 3 -33.32 -16.34 -0.02
N THR A 4 -32.64 -16.49 -1.15
CA THR A 4 -31.22 -16.83 -1.26
C THR A 4 -30.41 -15.73 -0.56
N VAL A 5 -29.76 -16.09 0.54
CA VAL A 5 -28.82 -15.20 1.23
C VAL A 5 -27.65 -14.99 0.27
N SER A 6 -27.61 -13.80 -0.35
CA SER A 6 -26.46 -13.37 -1.14
C SER A 6 -25.30 -13.16 -0.16
N ASN A 7 -24.45 -14.17 -0.01
CA ASN A 7 -23.19 -14.11 0.72
C ASN A 7 -22.20 -13.23 -0.05
N ASN A 8 -22.47 -11.92 -0.07
CA ASN A 8 -21.52 -10.93 -0.57
C ASN A 8 -20.59 -10.57 0.59
N SER A 9 -19.74 -11.52 0.98
CA SER A 9 -18.66 -11.27 1.93
C SER A 9 -17.75 -10.18 1.33
N PRO A 10 -17.57 -8.99 1.96
CA PRO A 10 -16.70 -7.93 1.43
C PRO A 10 -15.21 -8.24 1.70
N GLY A 11 -14.81 -9.50 1.50
CA GLY A 11 -13.72 -10.13 2.22
C GLY A 11 -12.60 -10.68 1.35
N ALA A 12 -12.28 -10.05 0.22
CA ALA A 12 -10.98 -10.16 -0.46
C ALA A 12 -11.04 -9.37 -1.77
N ALA A 13 -10.82 -8.06 -1.72
CA ALA A 13 -10.33 -7.40 -2.92
C ALA A 13 -9.02 -8.13 -3.28
N SER A 14 -9.00 -8.90 -4.36
CA SER A 14 -7.79 -9.57 -4.83
C SER A 14 -6.67 -8.53 -4.90
N TYR A 15 -5.43 -8.91 -4.59
CA TYR A 15 -4.30 -7.97 -4.61
C TYR A 15 -4.17 -7.25 -5.97
N ALA A 16 -4.59 -7.93 -7.05
CA ALA A 16 -4.74 -7.36 -8.38
C ALA A 16 -5.73 -6.18 -8.43
N THR A 17 -6.86 -6.25 -7.72
CA THR A 17 -7.85 -5.17 -7.63
C THR A 17 -7.31 -3.96 -6.86
N LEU A 18 -6.56 -4.19 -5.77
CA LEU A 18 -5.93 -3.12 -4.99
C LEU A 18 -4.92 -2.33 -5.81
N LYS A 19 -4.18 -3.00 -6.69
CA LYS A 19 -3.22 -2.33 -7.60
C LYS A 19 -3.86 -1.21 -8.43
N TYR A 20 -5.11 -1.38 -8.84
CA TYR A 20 -5.82 -0.41 -9.68
C TYR A 20 -6.67 0.58 -8.89
N LYS A 21 -7.16 0.21 -7.71
CA LYS A 21 -8.08 1.05 -6.93
C LYS A 21 -7.40 1.91 -5.87
N SER A 22 -6.23 1.49 -5.39
CA SER A 22 -5.50 2.26 -4.36
C SER A 22 -5.05 3.62 -4.90
N LEU A 23 -5.22 4.64 -4.08
CA LEU A 23 -4.78 6.01 -4.28
C LEU A 23 -3.26 6.14 -4.17
N THR A 24 -2.64 5.35 -3.29
CA THR A 24 -1.18 5.39 -3.09
C THR A 24 -0.53 4.01 -3.21
N LYS A 25 0.71 3.99 -3.66
CA LYS A 25 1.52 2.77 -3.78
C LYS A 25 2.89 3.01 -3.16
N ALA A 26 3.36 2.08 -2.35
CA ALA A 26 4.75 2.03 -1.91
C ALA A 26 5.55 1.01 -2.72
N ARG A 27 6.75 1.38 -3.14
CA ARG A 27 7.80 0.44 -3.56
C ARG A 27 8.85 0.35 -2.46
N VAL A 28 9.05 -0.84 -1.93
CA VAL A 28 9.99 -1.13 -0.85
C VAL A 28 11.17 -1.91 -1.41
N TYR A 29 12.38 -1.47 -1.10
CA TYR A 29 13.64 -2.13 -1.42
C TYR A 29 14.19 -2.75 -0.14
N PHE A 30 14.46 -4.04 -0.15
CA PHE A 30 14.94 -4.77 1.03
C PHE A 30 16.46 -4.66 1.17
N ALA A 31 16.94 -4.52 2.41
CA ALA A 31 18.36 -4.42 2.73
C ALA A 31 19.12 -5.73 2.47
N THR A 32 18.47 -6.87 2.70
CA THR A 32 19.04 -8.19 2.44
C THR A 32 18.01 -9.02 1.68
N PRO A 33 18.02 -8.97 0.34
CA PRO A 33 17.10 -9.77 -0.47
C PRO A 33 17.45 -11.26 -0.34
N ALA A 34 16.43 -12.10 -0.22
CA ALA A 34 16.64 -13.55 -0.23
C ALA A 34 17.11 -13.99 -1.63
N PRO A 35 18.00 -15.00 -1.73
CA PRO A 35 18.44 -15.55 -3.01
C PRO A 35 17.24 -15.93 -3.89
N GLY A 36 17.26 -15.50 -5.15
CA GLY A 36 16.17 -15.77 -6.10
C GLY A 36 14.93 -14.87 -5.96
N THR A 37 14.95 -13.86 -5.08
CA THR A 37 13.86 -12.87 -4.98
C THR A 37 14.24 -11.54 -5.63
N PRO A 38 13.26 -10.78 -6.15
CA PRO A 38 13.52 -9.50 -6.86
C PRO A 38 14.05 -8.37 -5.97
N GLY A 39 14.25 -8.58 -4.66
CA GLY A 39 14.78 -7.61 -3.70
C GLY A 39 13.95 -6.34 -3.49
N GLN A 40 12.79 -6.26 -4.15
CA GLN A 40 11.84 -5.17 -4.02
C GLN A 40 10.40 -5.72 -4.07
N CYS A 41 9.48 -5.03 -3.38
CA CYS A 41 8.05 -5.34 -3.41
C CYS A 41 7.21 -4.07 -3.52
N ASP A 42 6.08 -4.18 -4.22
CA ASP A 42 5.06 -3.13 -4.27
C ASP A 42 3.94 -3.44 -3.27
N TYR A 43 3.59 -2.44 -2.47
CA TYR A 43 2.47 -2.47 -1.54
C TYR A 43 1.47 -1.38 -1.92
N TYR A 44 0.19 -1.68 -1.75
CA TYR A 44 -0.91 -0.80 -2.13
C TYR A 44 -1.72 -0.45 -0.89
N SER A 45 -2.15 0.80 -0.82
CA SER A 45 -2.88 1.30 0.32
C SER A 45 -4.36 0.85 0.32
N PHE A 46 -4.98 0.80 1.50
CA PHE A 46 -6.35 0.29 1.72
C PHE A 46 -7.37 1.42 1.99
N ASP A 47 -7.17 2.53 1.29
CA ASP A 47 -7.86 3.84 1.39
C ASP A 47 -9.38 3.70 1.25
N THR A 48 -9.79 2.87 0.30
CA THR A 48 -11.19 2.70 -0.09
C THR A 48 -11.69 1.30 0.27
N SER A 49 -11.15 0.70 1.33
CA SER A 49 -11.55 -0.64 1.77
C SER A 49 -13.00 -0.69 2.28
N GLY A 50 -13.63 0.46 2.54
CA GLY A 50 -15.02 0.58 3.00
C GLY A 50 -15.25 0.08 4.42
N ARG A 51 -14.19 -0.32 5.14
CA ARG A 51 -14.29 -0.83 6.51
C ARG A 51 -14.57 0.26 7.56
N TYR A 52 -14.17 1.49 7.25
CA TYR A 52 -14.36 2.66 8.11
C TYR A 52 -14.61 3.88 7.23
N GLU A 53 -15.42 4.81 7.71
CA GLU A 53 -15.58 6.12 7.08
C GLU A 53 -14.33 6.95 7.39
N VAL A 54 -13.65 7.40 6.34
CA VAL A 54 -12.39 8.13 6.43
C VAL A 54 -12.57 9.48 5.77
N GLN A 55 -12.33 10.55 6.54
CA GLN A 55 -12.48 11.93 6.07
C GLN A 55 -11.53 12.28 4.91
N ASP A 56 -10.28 11.80 4.97
CA ASP A 56 -9.32 11.88 3.87
C ASP A 56 -8.73 10.48 3.58
N PRO A 57 -9.28 9.76 2.59
CA PRO A 57 -8.80 8.43 2.21
C PRO A 57 -7.33 8.43 1.81
N ARG A 58 -6.84 9.50 1.16
CA ARG A 58 -5.47 9.58 0.65
C ARG A 58 -4.47 9.67 1.79
N ASP A 59 -4.71 10.57 2.74
CA ASP A 59 -3.87 10.72 3.93
C ASP A 59 -3.90 9.44 4.79
N TYR A 60 -5.06 8.81 4.94
CA TYR A 60 -5.18 7.53 5.63
C TYR A 60 -4.35 6.41 4.97
N GLY A 61 -4.44 6.31 3.64
CA GLY A 61 -3.64 5.38 2.85
C GLY A 61 -2.14 5.59 3.03
N LEU A 62 -1.71 6.85 2.94
CA LEU A 62 -0.33 7.27 3.12
C LEU A 62 0.20 6.90 4.51
N ARG A 63 -0.52 7.29 5.57
CA ARG A 63 -0.17 6.95 6.96
C ARG A 63 -0.12 5.44 7.18
N GLY A 64 -1.03 4.69 6.57
CA GLY A 64 -1.04 3.23 6.61
C GLY A 64 0.22 2.62 6.01
N LEU A 65 0.63 3.08 4.83
CA LEU A 65 1.85 2.63 4.16
C LEU A 65 3.11 3.01 4.96
N VAL A 66 3.21 4.25 5.42
CA VAL A 66 4.32 4.73 6.26
C VAL A 66 4.46 3.85 7.50
N LYS A 67 3.37 3.67 8.25
CA LYS A 67 3.34 2.84 9.46
C LYS A 67 3.74 1.39 9.17
N MET A 68 3.28 0.82 8.05
CA MET A 68 3.63 -0.53 7.65
C MET A 68 5.12 -0.66 7.33
N ILE A 69 5.70 0.28 6.59
CA ILE A 69 7.11 0.30 6.22
C ILE A 69 8.00 0.54 7.44
N ASP A 70 7.59 1.41 8.36
CA ASP A 70 8.30 1.63 9.62
C ASP A 70 8.31 0.38 10.49
N LYS A 71 7.21 -0.37 10.54
CA LYS A 71 7.16 -1.68 11.21
C LYS A 71 8.09 -2.72 10.59
N MET A 72 8.40 -2.63 9.29
CA MET A 72 9.39 -3.51 8.67
C MET A 72 10.82 -3.20 9.15
N GLY A 73 11.07 -1.99 9.66
CA GLY A 73 12.30 -1.60 10.33
C GLY A 73 13.55 -1.80 9.45
N ALA A 74 14.57 -2.42 10.04
CA ALA A 74 15.89 -2.63 9.41
C ALA A 74 15.85 -3.52 8.15
N LYS A 75 14.74 -4.21 7.86
CA LYS A 75 14.58 -4.99 6.63
C LYS A 75 14.50 -4.10 5.40
N VAL A 76 14.13 -2.83 5.56
CA VAL A 76 13.95 -1.87 4.46
C VAL A 76 15.21 -1.03 4.29
N ALA A 77 15.86 -1.13 3.14
CA ALA A 77 16.96 -0.23 2.78
C ALA A 77 16.44 1.13 2.30
N ARG A 78 15.37 1.10 1.50
CA ARG A 78 14.73 2.29 0.92
C ARG A 78 13.25 1.99 0.67
N ALA A 79 12.41 3.01 0.80
CA ALA A 79 11.03 2.93 0.30
C ALA A 79 10.66 4.22 -0.42
N ILE A 80 9.74 4.14 -1.38
CA ILE A 80 9.21 5.29 -2.10
C ILE A 80 7.70 5.13 -2.22
N ILE A 81 6.94 6.13 -1.80
CA ILE A 81 5.49 6.19 -1.93
C ILE A 81 5.14 7.13 -3.08
N TYR A 82 4.27 6.66 -3.97
CA TYR A 82 3.81 7.38 -5.14
C TYR A 82 2.29 7.63 -5.07
N ASP A 83 1.85 8.66 -5.78
CA ASP A 83 0.46 8.73 -6.22
C ASP A 83 0.24 7.63 -7.26
N ASN A 84 -0.64 6.68 -6.95
CA ASN A 84 -0.84 5.51 -7.81
C ASN A 84 -1.84 5.80 -8.95
N GLN A 85 -2.65 6.85 -8.82
CA GLN A 85 -3.70 7.22 -9.78
C GLN A 85 -3.24 8.30 -10.75
N ALA A 86 -2.35 9.20 -10.33
CA ALA A 86 -1.87 10.29 -11.18
C ALA A 86 -1.00 9.78 -12.36
N PRO A 87 -1.15 10.37 -13.57
CA PRO A 87 -0.26 10.09 -14.69
C PRO A 87 1.21 10.31 -14.32
N GLY A 88 2.08 9.41 -14.74
CA GLY A 88 3.51 9.46 -14.37
C GLY A 88 3.84 9.02 -12.95
N ARG A 89 2.83 8.78 -12.10
CA ARG A 89 2.97 8.28 -10.72
C ARG A 89 4.00 9.08 -9.91
N PRO A 90 3.77 10.39 -9.70
CA PRO A 90 4.70 11.24 -8.98
C PRO A 90 5.00 10.69 -7.59
N GLU A 91 6.26 10.85 -7.19
CA GLU A 91 6.72 10.56 -5.83
C GLU A 91 6.05 11.52 -4.85
N ILE A 92 5.48 10.97 -3.77
CA ILE A 92 4.90 11.73 -2.66
C ILE A 92 5.94 11.84 -1.55
N MET A 93 6.61 10.74 -1.23
CA MET A 93 7.65 10.70 -0.21
C MET A 93 8.55 9.49 -0.36
N ARG A 94 9.76 9.58 0.17
CA ARG A 94 10.75 8.51 0.20
C ARG A 94 11.36 8.32 1.57
N LYS A 95 11.64 7.07 1.92
CA LYS A 95 12.42 6.70 3.09
C LYS A 95 13.84 6.34 2.65
N GLU A 96 14.81 7.11 3.12
CA GLU A 96 16.24 6.83 2.92
C GLU A 96 16.99 7.02 4.24
N ARG A 97 17.96 6.13 4.50
CA ARG A 97 18.79 6.16 5.72
C ARG A 97 17.99 6.25 7.02
N GLY A 98 16.79 5.68 7.03
CA GLY A 98 15.90 5.65 8.20
C GLY A 98 14.92 6.82 8.31
N SER A 99 15.05 7.87 7.51
CA SER A 99 14.20 9.07 7.56
C SER A 99 13.28 9.18 6.36
N TRP A 100 12.05 9.64 6.59
CA TRP A 100 11.11 10.01 5.54
C TRP A 100 11.36 11.43 5.07
N ASN A 101 11.41 11.63 3.75
CA ASN A 101 11.54 12.92 3.08
C ASN A 101 10.39 13.02 2.06
N GLY A 102 9.64 14.12 2.07
CA GLY A 102 8.50 14.36 1.19
C GLY A 102 8.18 15.85 1.12
#